data_AF-A0A961HPU5-F1
#
_entry.id   AF-A0A961HPU5-F1
#
_cell.length_a   1.000
_cell.length_b   1.000
_cell.length_c   1.000
_cell.angle_alpha   90.00
_cell.angle_beta   90.00
_cell.angle_gamma   90.00
#
_symmetry.space_group_name_H-M   'P 1'
#
loop_
_entity.id
_entity.type
_entity.pdbx_description
1 polymer ?
#
loop_
_entity_poly.entity_id
_entity_poly.type
_entity_poly.pdbx_seq_one_letter_code
_entity_poly.pdbx_strand_id
1 'polypeptide(L)'
;MRIRKLLLPILLAATIGPQCKRETFREPKYPMALKLIQNKPVDIIAEPLKEQRIRWNPAAVESIPIEGFLDIEYKDQYYRYVQLKCSAPLECNGSKAYVPLSLTLELAADPDQAEAYAAENRDKHEFLIVPSDQMVALNKLQQWIENPGQNSVPEFSNQNLANRALDFYLDGMNPDLQEKRLSEWLYLTVRTEEPLKQSYRKLVAHYKDVSAIRALFSPTEETTPPSGAQLSAAQKEFLTKLESYSSERYNQILQNLTYDFPFSAPSNDALAVNFNANLRLPLQKETVARTLLTDAHYQVERIPDAAEIQRAREEEAARQEEDDSWFSDSEQDNKKDPAPPTKAPLLELSQATVNPANGLELKLSGQQIETVSSIKAELHKNGLAFVVKTESAQSSPASESEDSDSASSQSKTYRLVPEGPSSYLMAARSSTLQDYRKLTDEEIMAKDSYQERLLLASLKYGKGKYDRQKRKFQYVVALDTVAYWKFLAIVKSSPAIDTRASDKYSGPVELEDSAAKVRWAQHYDKESKLSELKLHGQYTMCARECFDEKVEVTCMDNTATNTLVTEFPARALVAKDSDNRLDGVRTLLVRNANDAYLTDLCSQAMGMQVMTDYDGWIAGLDNRTPRVASLR
;
A
#
# COMPACT_ATOMS: atom_id res chain seq x y z
N MET A 1 -6.97 -32.42 12.58
CA MET A 1 -6.93 -33.46 11.52
C MET A 1 -6.33 -32.83 10.28
N ARG A 2 -5.24 -33.42 9.75
CA ARG A 2 -4.75 -33.48 8.35
C ARG A 2 -4.87 -32.17 7.51
N ILE A 3 -3.84 -31.69 6.81
CA ILE A 3 -3.11 -32.40 5.76
C ILE A 3 -1.70 -31.77 5.64
N ARG A 4 -0.67 -32.59 5.89
CA ARG A 4 0.69 -32.42 5.36
C ARG A 4 0.61 -32.58 3.84
N LYS A 5 1.03 -31.58 3.08
CA LYS A 5 1.28 -31.68 1.63
C LYS A 5 2.44 -30.77 1.25
N LEU A 6 3.62 -31.37 1.13
CA LEU A 6 4.58 -31.10 0.08
C LEU A 6 5.47 -32.34 0.00
N LEU A 7 5.01 -33.27 -0.84
CA LEU A 7 5.66 -34.52 -1.20
C LEU A 7 6.10 -34.36 -2.65
N LEU A 8 7.40 -34.30 -2.88
CA LEU A 8 8.01 -34.92 -4.06
C LEU A 8 9.42 -35.42 -3.66
N PRO A 9 9.54 -36.67 -3.19
CA PRO A 9 10.84 -37.30 -2.94
C PRO A 9 11.34 -37.95 -4.23
N ILE A 10 12.47 -37.49 -4.75
CA ILE A 10 13.14 -38.11 -5.91
C ILE A 10 13.88 -39.36 -5.42
N LEU A 11 13.41 -40.53 -5.88
CA LEU A 11 14.10 -41.82 -5.75
C LEU A 11 15.55 -41.73 -6.28
N LEU A 12 16.52 -41.85 -5.37
CA LEU A 12 17.90 -42.24 -5.69
C LEU A 12 18.10 -43.71 -5.32
N ALA A 13 17.80 -44.61 -6.25
CA ALA A 13 18.38 -45.95 -6.27
C ALA A 13 19.31 -46.04 -7.48
N ALA A 14 20.56 -46.38 -7.18
CA ALA A 14 21.66 -46.50 -8.11
C ALA A 14 21.38 -47.50 -9.25
N THR A 15 21.61 -47.07 -10.49
CA THR A 15 22.19 -47.88 -11.57
C THR A 15 22.67 -46.98 -12.71
N ILE A 16 24.01 -46.89 -12.83
CA ILE A 16 24.84 -46.85 -14.04
C ILE A 16 24.56 -45.73 -15.08
N GLY A 17 25.42 -44.72 -15.00
CA GLY A 17 25.78 -43.75 -16.03
C GLY A 17 26.47 -42.58 -15.33
N PRO A 18 27.68 -42.13 -15.72
CA PRO A 18 28.27 -40.91 -15.18
C PRO A 18 27.51 -39.71 -15.76
N GLN A 19 26.27 -39.50 -15.31
CA GLN A 19 25.57 -38.26 -15.55
C GLN A 19 26.25 -37.22 -14.65
N CYS A 20 27.17 -36.45 -15.25
CA CYS A 20 27.97 -35.44 -14.57
C CYS A 20 27.06 -34.47 -13.80
N LYS A 21 27.03 -34.61 -12.47
CA LYS A 21 26.53 -33.57 -11.57
C LYS A 21 27.55 -32.44 -11.60
N ARG A 22 27.25 -31.33 -12.28
CA ARG A 22 28.12 -30.14 -12.25
C ARG A 22 27.74 -29.34 -11.01
N GLU A 23 28.62 -29.35 -10.03
CA GLU A 23 28.51 -28.50 -8.84
C GLU A 23 29.42 -27.28 -9.02
N THR A 24 28.96 -26.11 -8.61
CA THR A 24 29.81 -24.93 -8.60
C THR A 24 29.47 -24.08 -7.40
N PHE A 25 30.52 -23.82 -6.64
CA PHE A 25 30.45 -23.04 -5.42
C PHE A 25 30.93 -21.62 -5.69
N ARG A 26 30.21 -20.64 -5.16
CA ARG A 26 30.56 -19.23 -5.21
C ARG A 26 30.61 -18.68 -3.79
N GLU A 27 31.75 -18.12 -3.41
CA GLU A 27 31.87 -17.42 -2.14
C GLU A 27 31.04 -16.13 -2.17
N PRO A 28 30.48 -15.72 -1.03
CA PRO A 28 29.77 -14.46 -0.94
C PRO A 28 30.76 -13.31 -1.11
N LYS A 29 30.36 -12.26 -1.84
CA LYS A 29 31.21 -11.08 -2.10
C LYS A 29 31.70 -10.38 -0.82
N TYR A 30 30.90 -10.49 0.24
CA TYR A 30 31.19 -9.99 1.58
C TYR A 30 30.57 -10.96 2.61
N PRO A 31 31.00 -10.95 3.88
CA PRO A 31 30.44 -11.82 4.90
C PRO A 31 28.93 -11.60 5.07
N MET A 32 28.13 -12.66 4.94
CA MET A 32 26.67 -12.61 5.08
C MET A 32 26.15 -13.67 6.04
N ALA A 33 24.95 -13.42 6.55
CA ALA A 33 24.24 -14.32 7.44
C ALA A 33 22.80 -14.51 6.95
N LEU A 34 22.27 -15.70 7.21
CA LEU A 34 20.87 -16.03 7.00
C LEU A 34 20.12 -15.92 8.33
N LYS A 35 18.97 -15.26 8.32
CA LYS A 35 18.03 -15.13 9.46
C LYS A 35 16.65 -15.64 9.06
N LEU A 36 15.88 -16.14 10.01
CA LEU A 36 14.47 -16.47 9.78
C LEU A 36 13.60 -15.21 9.80
N ILE A 37 12.75 -15.05 8.79
CA ILE A 37 11.77 -13.96 8.70
C ILE A 37 10.71 -14.12 9.79
N GLN A 38 10.22 -15.35 9.97
CA GLN A 38 9.30 -15.70 11.04
C GLN A 38 10.07 -16.31 12.20
N ASN A 39 9.83 -15.84 13.42
CA ASN A 39 10.44 -16.40 14.63
C ASN A 39 9.80 -17.75 15.03
N LYS A 40 9.81 -18.71 14.10
CA LYS A 40 9.25 -20.06 14.25
C LYS A 40 10.29 -21.08 13.76
N PRO A 41 10.33 -22.28 14.34
CA PRO A 41 11.27 -23.29 13.89
C PRO A 41 10.97 -23.75 12.45
N VAL A 42 12.02 -23.90 11.64
CA VAL A 42 11.95 -24.32 10.22
C VAL A 42 12.90 -25.49 9.98
N ASP A 43 12.52 -26.42 9.11
CA ASP A 43 13.36 -27.54 8.73
C ASP A 43 14.22 -27.17 7.52
N ILE A 44 15.55 -27.29 7.64
CA ILE A 44 16.52 -27.05 6.56
C ILE A 44 17.27 -28.35 6.21
N ILE A 45 17.94 -28.38 5.05
CA ILE A 45 18.60 -29.58 4.54
C ILE A 45 19.98 -29.73 5.18
N ALA A 46 20.33 -30.91 5.70
CA ALA A 46 21.65 -31.19 6.27
C ALA A 46 22.57 -31.91 5.27
N GLU A 47 23.89 -31.81 5.50
CA GLU A 47 24.89 -32.60 4.78
C GLU A 47 25.03 -34.04 5.34
N PRO A 48 25.34 -35.06 4.51
CA PRO A 48 25.28 -35.05 3.03
C PRO A 48 23.85 -34.77 2.56
N LEU A 49 23.66 -34.22 1.34
CA LEU A 49 22.37 -33.94 0.68
C LEU A 49 21.51 -35.22 0.45
N LYS A 50 21.35 -36.02 1.49
CA LYS A 50 20.42 -37.11 1.70
C LYS A 50 19.24 -36.49 2.45
N GLU A 51 18.08 -37.14 2.44
CA GLU A 51 16.79 -36.63 2.93
C GLU A 51 16.73 -36.20 4.42
N GLN A 52 17.87 -36.07 5.10
CA GLN A 52 18.01 -35.61 6.47
C GLN A 52 17.73 -34.10 6.54
N ARG A 53 16.70 -33.78 7.31
CA ARG A 53 16.34 -32.41 7.67
C ARG A 53 16.77 -32.14 9.11
N ILE A 54 17.30 -30.96 9.34
CA ILE A 54 17.59 -30.44 10.68
C ILE A 54 16.62 -29.31 10.98
N ARG A 55 16.19 -29.23 12.24
CA ARG A 55 15.23 -28.23 12.67
C ARG A 55 15.98 -27.02 13.23
N TRP A 56 15.97 -25.93 12.49
CA TRP A 56 16.50 -24.66 12.96
C TRP A 56 15.49 -24.00 13.92
N ASN A 57 15.90 -23.85 15.18
CA ASN A 57 15.17 -23.06 16.17
C ASN A 57 15.79 -21.65 16.33
N PRO A 58 15.08 -20.56 15.97
CA PRO A 58 15.62 -19.20 16.07
C PRO A 58 15.94 -18.76 17.49
N ALA A 59 15.35 -19.39 18.51
CA ALA A 59 15.68 -19.10 19.91
C ALA A 59 17.06 -19.63 20.33
N ALA A 60 17.58 -20.66 19.65
CA ALA A 60 18.90 -21.26 19.92
C ALA A 60 19.99 -20.69 19.01
N VAL A 61 19.64 -20.41 17.76
CA VAL A 61 20.55 -19.85 16.76
C VAL A 61 19.80 -18.72 16.06
N GLU A 62 20.14 -17.48 16.36
CA GLU A 62 19.42 -16.32 15.80
C GLU A 62 19.68 -16.15 14.29
N SER A 63 20.93 -16.37 13.87
CA SER A 63 21.35 -16.34 12.47
C SER A 63 22.48 -17.34 12.21
N ILE A 64 22.64 -17.72 10.95
CA ILE A 64 23.65 -18.69 10.51
C ILE A 64 24.55 -18.04 9.47
N PRO A 65 25.88 -18.05 9.64
CA PRO A 65 26.80 -17.53 8.63
C PRO A 65 26.66 -18.29 7.31
N ILE A 66 26.61 -17.54 6.20
CA ILE A 66 26.60 -18.06 4.84
C ILE A 66 28.04 -18.33 4.42
N GLU A 67 28.35 -19.57 4.04
CA GLU A 67 29.64 -19.91 3.47
C GLU A 67 29.72 -19.58 1.98
N GLY A 68 28.59 -19.71 1.27
CA GLY A 68 28.49 -19.37 -0.14
C GLY A 68 27.24 -19.91 -0.79
N PHE A 69 27.22 -19.86 -2.11
CA PHE A 69 26.11 -20.26 -2.96
C PHE A 69 26.52 -21.47 -3.78
N LEU A 70 25.73 -22.54 -3.70
CA LEU A 70 25.95 -23.78 -4.40
C LEU A 70 24.95 -23.92 -5.53
N ASP A 71 25.46 -23.90 -6.75
CA ASP A 71 24.69 -24.19 -7.96
C ASP A 71 24.91 -25.65 -8.34
N ILE A 72 23.82 -26.42 -8.48
CA ILE A 72 23.84 -27.84 -8.83
C ILE A 72 23.01 -28.04 -10.10
N GLU A 73 23.67 -28.55 -11.13
CA GLU A 73 23.01 -29.01 -12.35
C GLU A 73 22.89 -30.53 -12.31
N TYR A 74 21.65 -31.04 -12.41
CA TYR A 74 21.37 -32.47 -12.38
C TYR A 74 20.18 -32.80 -13.29
N LYS A 75 20.40 -33.68 -14.28
CA LYS A 75 19.35 -34.09 -15.24
C LYS A 75 18.62 -32.90 -15.87
N ASP A 76 19.40 -31.94 -16.38
CA ASP A 76 18.90 -30.72 -17.01
C ASP A 76 18.05 -29.82 -16.08
N GLN A 77 18.11 -30.04 -14.77
CA GLN A 77 17.50 -29.19 -13.76
C GLN A 77 18.58 -28.43 -13.00
N TYR A 78 18.31 -27.14 -12.78
CA TYR A 78 19.22 -26.23 -12.08
C TYR A 78 18.68 -25.91 -10.70
N TYR A 79 19.47 -26.21 -9.67
CA TYR A 79 19.15 -25.94 -8.28
C TYR A 79 20.16 -24.98 -7.68
N ARG A 80 19.68 -23.94 -7.00
CA ARG A 80 20.51 -22.99 -6.28
C ARG A 80 20.26 -23.09 -4.79
N TYR A 81 21.32 -23.25 -4.01
CA TYR A 81 21.25 -23.33 -2.56
C TYR A 81 22.17 -22.29 -1.91
N VAL A 82 21.71 -21.75 -0.79
CA VAL A 82 22.57 -21.07 0.18
C VAL A 82 23.23 -22.15 1.05
N GLN A 83 24.55 -22.22 1.01
CA GLN A 83 25.35 -23.10 1.87
C GLN A 83 25.66 -22.37 3.18
N LEU A 84 25.29 -23.01 4.28
CA LEU A 84 25.39 -22.47 5.63
C LEU A 84 26.45 -23.22 6.42
N LYS A 85 27.19 -22.48 7.26
CA LYS A 85 28.13 -23.07 8.21
C LYS A 85 27.34 -23.66 9.37
N CYS A 86 27.36 -24.99 9.53
CA CYS A 86 26.66 -25.60 10.65
C CYS A 86 27.30 -25.19 11.98
N SER A 87 26.50 -24.65 12.89
CA SER A 87 26.89 -24.39 14.27
C SER A 87 26.49 -25.57 15.16
N ALA A 88 27.21 -25.79 16.27
CA ALA A 88 26.91 -26.88 17.20
C ALA A 88 25.43 -26.93 17.67
N PRO A 89 24.73 -25.80 17.91
CA PRO A 89 23.32 -25.84 18.32
C PRO A 89 22.32 -26.23 17.22
N LEU A 90 22.73 -26.33 15.94
CA LEU A 90 21.88 -26.85 14.85
C LEU A 90 21.89 -28.37 14.75
N GLU A 91 22.78 -29.05 15.50
CA GLU A 91 22.90 -30.51 15.54
C GLU A 91 23.00 -31.16 14.14
N CYS A 92 23.74 -30.55 13.21
CA CYS A 92 23.89 -31.14 11.88
C CYS A 92 24.72 -32.42 11.92
N ASN A 93 24.37 -33.37 11.06
CA ASN A 93 25.12 -34.61 10.87
C ASN A 93 26.45 -34.42 10.08
N GLY A 94 26.73 -33.18 9.64
CA GLY A 94 27.92 -32.78 8.87
C GLY A 94 28.34 -31.34 9.20
N SER A 95 29.29 -30.77 8.46
CA SER A 95 29.76 -29.40 8.68
C SER A 95 28.88 -28.34 8.03
N LYS A 96 27.96 -28.73 7.15
CA LYS A 96 27.16 -27.81 6.32
C LYS A 96 25.66 -28.07 6.42
N ALA A 97 24.91 -27.02 6.18
CA ALA A 97 23.46 -27.05 5.94
C ALA A 97 23.12 -26.25 4.67
N TYR A 98 21.94 -26.49 4.11
CA TYR A 98 21.52 -25.91 2.84
C TYR A 98 20.08 -25.41 2.90
N VAL A 99 19.86 -24.25 2.28
CA VAL A 99 18.54 -23.64 2.09
C VAL A 99 18.34 -23.33 0.60
N PRO A 100 17.20 -23.69 -0.03
CA PRO A 100 16.92 -23.30 -1.40
C PRO A 100 16.92 -21.78 -1.56
N LEU A 101 17.62 -21.27 -2.56
CA LEU A 101 17.75 -19.83 -2.78
C LEU A 101 16.39 -19.16 -3.06
N SER A 102 15.46 -19.89 -3.68
CA SER A 102 14.09 -19.43 -3.94
C SER A 102 13.25 -19.19 -2.68
N LEU A 103 13.74 -19.57 -1.49
CA LEU A 103 13.08 -19.29 -0.21
C LEU A 103 13.74 -18.12 0.55
N THR A 104 14.75 -17.49 -0.06
CA THR A 104 15.53 -16.40 0.53
C THR A 104 15.23 -15.04 -0.11
N LEU A 105 15.14 -14.00 0.70
CA LEU A 105 15.15 -12.59 0.29
C LEU A 105 16.42 -11.92 0.74
N GLU A 106 16.87 -10.89 0.04
CA GLU A 106 18.00 -10.07 0.46
C GLU A 106 17.59 -8.61 0.65
N LEU A 107 17.92 -8.05 1.82
CA LEU A 107 17.64 -6.63 2.08
C LEU A 107 18.45 -5.73 1.14
N ALA A 108 19.71 -6.06 0.83
CA ALA A 108 20.57 -5.26 -0.03
C ALA A 108 21.07 -6.05 -1.24
N ALA A 109 20.13 -6.53 -2.06
CA ALA A 109 20.39 -7.46 -3.16
C ALA A 109 21.64 -7.15 -3.98
N ASP A 110 22.49 -8.16 -4.07
CA ASP A 110 23.34 -8.37 -5.24
C ASP A 110 22.50 -9.20 -6.25
N PRO A 111 22.22 -8.68 -7.46
CA PRO A 111 21.33 -9.35 -8.42
C PRO A 111 21.78 -10.78 -8.77
N ASP A 112 23.06 -11.10 -8.57
CA ASP A 112 23.59 -12.44 -8.81
C ASP A 112 23.31 -13.42 -7.66
N GLN A 113 22.86 -12.94 -6.49
CA GLN A 113 22.85 -13.69 -5.23
C GLN A 113 21.46 -14.05 -4.75
N ALA A 114 20.50 -13.11 -4.68
CA ALA A 114 19.12 -13.38 -4.24
C ALA A 114 18.14 -12.29 -4.72
N GLU A 115 16.84 -12.57 -4.60
CA GLU A 115 15.80 -11.58 -4.94
C GLU A 115 15.82 -10.42 -3.93
N ALA A 116 15.76 -9.19 -4.45
CA ALA A 116 15.66 -8.00 -3.63
C ALA A 116 14.36 -7.98 -2.81
N TYR A 117 14.46 -7.49 -1.58
CA TYR A 117 13.28 -7.24 -0.78
C TYR A 117 12.25 -6.37 -1.51
N ALA A 118 11.04 -6.89 -1.63
CA ALA A 118 9.83 -6.17 -1.99
C ALA A 118 8.71 -6.62 -1.05
N ALA A 119 7.84 -5.68 -0.64
CA ALA A 119 6.76 -5.93 0.32
C ALA A 119 5.90 -7.14 -0.04
N GLU A 120 5.60 -7.30 -1.32
CA GLU A 120 4.79 -8.40 -1.87
C GLU A 120 5.44 -9.79 -1.84
N ASN A 121 6.76 -9.84 -1.68
CA ASN A 121 7.51 -11.09 -1.61
C ASN A 121 7.81 -11.51 -0.18
N ARG A 122 7.65 -10.60 0.79
CA ARG A 122 7.98 -10.83 2.20
C ARG A 122 7.37 -12.12 2.75
N ASP A 123 6.09 -12.34 2.48
CA ASP A 123 5.35 -13.48 3.03
C ASP A 123 5.54 -14.78 2.24
N LYS A 124 6.18 -14.72 1.06
CA LYS A 124 6.49 -15.89 0.22
C LYS A 124 7.80 -16.56 0.61
N HIS A 125 8.63 -15.88 1.39
CA HIS A 125 9.97 -16.31 1.75
C HIS A 125 10.07 -16.59 3.24
N GLU A 126 10.89 -17.55 3.60
CA GLU A 126 11.10 -17.95 5.00
C GLU A 126 12.38 -17.34 5.58
N PHE A 127 13.32 -16.97 4.70
CA PHE A 127 14.67 -16.59 5.08
C PHE A 127 15.04 -15.20 4.54
N LEU A 128 15.86 -14.49 5.33
CA LEU A 128 16.41 -13.19 5.00
C LEU A 128 17.94 -13.25 5.01
N ILE A 129 18.57 -12.90 3.90
CA ILE A 129 20.01 -12.71 3.75
C ILE A 129 20.34 -11.27 4.12
N VAL A 130 21.32 -11.10 5.00
CA VAL A 130 21.81 -9.80 5.44
C VAL A 130 23.33 -9.80 5.62
N PRO A 131 23.99 -8.63 5.50
CA PRO A 131 25.41 -8.50 5.80
C PRO A 131 25.70 -8.84 7.27
N SER A 132 26.71 -9.69 7.52
CA SER A 132 27.04 -10.18 8.86
C SER A 132 27.48 -9.06 9.81
N ASP A 133 28.16 -8.04 9.30
CA ASP A 133 28.63 -6.87 10.05
C ASP A 133 27.47 -5.96 10.48
N GLN A 134 26.30 -6.07 9.83
CA GLN A 134 25.11 -5.25 10.12
C GLN A 134 24.09 -5.97 11.01
N MET A 135 24.30 -7.25 11.33
CA MET A 135 23.39 -8.07 12.16
C MET A 135 23.04 -7.41 13.49
N VAL A 136 24.05 -6.87 14.19
CA VAL A 136 23.85 -6.20 15.49
C VAL A 136 22.98 -4.95 15.33
N ALA A 137 23.22 -4.15 14.30
CA ALA A 137 22.44 -2.95 14.01
C ALA A 137 20.98 -3.31 13.64
N LEU A 138 20.78 -4.35 12.84
CA LEU A 138 19.45 -4.84 12.44
C LEU A 138 18.66 -5.40 13.63
N ASN A 139 19.31 -6.12 14.54
CA ASN A 139 18.67 -6.62 15.76
C ASN A 139 18.32 -5.49 16.72
N LYS A 140 19.22 -4.51 16.90
CA LYS A 140 18.93 -3.29 17.66
C LYS A 140 17.77 -2.50 17.03
N LEU A 141 17.73 -2.40 15.70
CA LEU A 141 16.63 -1.77 14.99
C LEU A 141 15.31 -2.51 15.28
N GLN A 142 15.28 -3.83 15.15
CA GLN A 142 14.08 -4.62 15.46
C GLN A 142 13.59 -4.37 16.89
N GLN A 143 14.48 -4.46 17.88
CA GLN A 143 14.15 -4.19 19.29
C GLN A 143 13.66 -2.75 19.51
N TRP A 144 14.32 -1.79 18.86
CA TRP A 144 13.96 -0.38 18.92
C TRP A 144 12.60 -0.09 18.26
N ILE A 145 12.29 -0.73 17.13
CA ILE A 145 10.98 -0.64 16.47
C ILE A 145 9.87 -1.17 17.38
N GLU A 146 10.11 -2.28 18.07
CA GLU A 146 9.14 -2.88 18.98
C GLU A 146 8.92 -2.01 20.23
N ASN A 147 10.00 -1.51 20.84
CA ASN A 147 9.97 -0.74 22.09
C ASN A 147 11.00 0.41 22.07
N PRO A 148 10.73 1.55 21.41
CA PRO A 148 11.71 2.62 21.21
C PRO A 148 12.08 3.33 22.51
N GLY A 149 11.18 3.37 23.51
CA GLY A 149 11.44 4.00 24.81
C GLY A 149 12.31 3.16 25.76
N GLN A 150 12.57 1.88 25.45
CA GLN A 150 13.34 0.97 26.30
C GLN A 150 14.68 0.55 25.68
N ASN A 151 14.89 0.84 24.40
CA ASN A 151 16.06 0.40 23.64
C ASN A 151 16.85 1.60 23.11
N SER A 152 18.17 1.44 22.98
CA SER A 152 19.03 2.46 22.40
C SER A 152 18.73 2.65 20.91
N VAL A 153 18.82 3.89 20.44
CA VAL A 153 18.74 4.22 19.01
C VAL A 153 19.82 3.43 18.23
N PRO A 154 19.45 2.72 17.15
CA PRO A 154 20.41 1.95 16.37
C PRO A 154 21.39 2.86 15.61
N GLU A 155 22.54 2.30 15.29
CA GLU A 155 23.57 2.95 14.48
C GLU A 155 23.74 2.17 13.19
N PHE A 156 23.55 2.84 12.05
CA PHE A 156 23.75 2.25 10.74
C PHE A 156 24.86 3.00 10.02
N SER A 157 25.84 2.26 9.51
CA SER A 157 26.83 2.79 8.57
C SER A 157 26.29 2.84 7.13
N ASN A 158 25.31 1.99 6.80
CA ASN A 158 24.65 1.93 5.51
C ASN A 158 23.17 2.35 5.63
N GLN A 159 22.85 3.55 5.16
CA GLN A 159 21.50 4.11 5.25
C GLN A 159 20.49 3.44 4.32
N ASN A 160 20.92 2.96 3.15
CA ASN A 160 20.04 2.23 2.24
C ASN A 160 19.57 0.91 2.88
N LEU A 161 20.48 0.23 3.58
CA LEU A 161 20.14 -0.97 4.36
C LEU A 161 19.18 -0.63 5.51
N ALA A 162 19.38 0.50 6.20
CA ALA A 162 18.49 0.95 7.26
C ALA A 162 17.05 1.17 6.76
N ASN A 163 16.88 1.87 5.63
CA ASN A 163 15.56 2.11 5.02
C ASN A 163 14.88 0.80 4.61
N ARG A 164 15.60 -0.10 3.93
CA ARG A 164 15.03 -1.39 3.52
C ARG A 164 14.69 -2.28 4.71
N ALA A 165 15.48 -2.23 5.78
CA ALA A 165 15.15 -2.92 7.02
C ALA A 165 13.89 -2.33 7.68
N LEU A 166 13.74 -1.00 7.71
CA LEU A 166 12.54 -0.34 8.18
C LEU A 166 11.30 -0.78 7.37
N ASP A 167 11.39 -0.81 6.04
CA ASP A 167 10.31 -1.30 5.17
C ASP A 167 9.98 -2.76 5.50
N PHE A 168 10.99 -3.64 5.57
CA PHE A 168 10.81 -5.05 5.89
C PHE A 168 10.09 -5.29 7.24
N TYR A 169 10.44 -4.52 8.27
CA TYR A 169 9.82 -4.64 9.58
C TYR A 169 8.42 -4.04 9.62
N LEU A 170 8.20 -2.87 8.99
CA LEU A 170 6.88 -2.26 8.90
C LEU A 170 5.92 -3.15 8.13
N ASP A 171 6.29 -3.59 6.93
CA ASP A 171 5.43 -4.40 6.06
C ASP A 171 5.09 -5.75 6.71
N GLY A 172 5.87 -6.20 7.69
CA GLY A 172 5.59 -7.38 8.51
C GLY A 172 4.57 -7.21 9.63
N MET A 173 4.18 -5.97 9.95
CA MET A 173 3.16 -5.67 10.94
C MET A 173 1.76 -5.70 10.31
N ASN A 174 0.73 -5.90 11.13
CA ASN A 174 -0.64 -5.65 10.65
C ASN A 174 -0.85 -4.15 10.36
N PRO A 175 -1.75 -3.76 9.45
CA PRO A 175 -1.93 -2.37 9.05
C PRO A 175 -2.20 -1.40 10.22
N ASP A 176 -2.99 -1.83 11.20
CA ASP A 176 -3.32 -1.02 12.38
C ASP A 176 -2.08 -0.70 13.23
N LEU A 177 -1.16 -1.65 13.36
CA LEU A 177 0.11 -1.48 14.05
C LEU A 177 1.11 -0.69 13.23
N GLN A 178 1.13 -0.85 11.89
CA GLN A 178 1.95 -0.03 10.99
C GLN A 178 1.59 1.45 11.13
N GLU A 179 0.31 1.77 11.04
CA GLU A 179 -0.25 3.12 11.17
C GLU A 179 0.14 3.76 12.51
N LYS A 180 -0.05 3.01 13.60
CA LYS A 180 0.35 3.44 14.95
C LYS A 180 1.86 3.71 15.01
N ARG A 181 2.68 2.78 14.50
CA ARG A 181 4.13 2.84 14.65
C ARG A 181 4.76 3.94 13.80
N LEU A 182 4.26 4.16 12.58
CA LEU A 182 4.68 5.29 11.74
C LEU A 182 4.33 6.64 12.36
N SER A 183 3.16 6.76 12.99
CA SER A 183 2.77 7.99 13.71
C SER A 183 3.71 8.26 14.89
N GLU A 184 4.10 7.23 15.63
CA GLU A 184 5.08 7.33 16.71
C GLU A 184 6.48 7.70 16.20
N TRP A 185 6.91 7.15 15.07
CA TRP A 185 8.21 7.48 14.44
C TRP A 185 8.24 8.89 13.88
N LEU A 186 7.19 9.33 13.19
CA LEU A 186 7.09 10.71 12.72
C LEU A 186 7.20 11.67 13.90
N TYR A 187 6.58 11.33 15.04
CA TYR A 187 6.70 12.14 16.24
C TYR A 187 8.11 12.12 16.87
N LEU A 188 8.79 10.97 16.86
CA LEU A 188 10.20 10.85 17.30
C LEU A 188 11.11 11.82 16.54
N THR A 189 10.77 12.10 15.28
CA THR A 189 11.66 12.76 14.35
C THR A 189 11.36 14.24 14.14
N VAL A 190 10.13 14.71 14.41
CA VAL A 190 9.77 16.15 14.38
C VAL A 190 10.50 16.86 15.52
N ARG A 191 11.77 17.21 15.27
CA ARG A 191 12.68 17.78 16.27
C ARG A 191 13.08 19.22 15.96
N THR A 192 12.57 19.84 14.90
CA THR A 192 13.06 21.15 14.45
C THR A 192 11.94 22.10 14.04
N GLU A 193 11.90 23.23 14.73
CA GLU A 193 11.15 24.47 14.49
C GLU A 193 9.65 24.54 14.85
N GLU A 194 9.26 25.72 15.36
CA GLU A 194 8.10 25.96 16.22
C GLU A 194 6.69 25.83 15.62
N PRO A 195 6.41 25.91 14.30
CA PRO A 195 5.02 25.75 13.84
C PRO A 195 4.55 24.28 13.85
N LEU A 196 5.44 23.30 13.75
CA LEU A 196 5.07 21.88 13.81
C LEU A 196 4.66 21.42 15.23
N LYS A 197 5.00 22.18 16.29
CA LYS A 197 4.72 21.78 17.67
C LYS A 197 3.22 21.78 18.03
N GLN A 198 2.37 22.65 17.45
CA GLN A 198 1.01 22.85 17.98
C GLN A 198 -0.02 21.80 17.57
N SER A 199 -0.13 21.45 16.29
CA SER A 199 -0.99 20.33 15.84
C SER A 199 -0.49 18.97 16.32
N TYR A 200 0.83 18.76 16.36
CA TYR A 200 1.41 17.53 16.90
C TYR A 200 1.21 17.43 18.42
N ARG A 201 1.06 18.53 19.17
CA ARG A 201 0.73 18.47 20.62
C ARG A 201 -0.64 17.84 20.90
N LYS A 202 -1.69 18.18 20.13
CA LYS A 202 -3.02 17.53 20.26
C LYS A 202 -2.94 16.05 19.86
N LEU A 203 -2.13 15.74 18.84
CA LEU A 203 -1.77 14.39 18.35
C LEU A 203 -1.13 13.51 19.43
N VAL A 204 -0.17 14.09 20.16
CA VAL A 204 0.69 13.45 21.16
C VAL A 204 -0.06 12.97 22.38
N ALA A 205 -1.12 13.69 22.77
CA ALA A 205 -1.93 13.35 23.93
C ALA A 205 -2.59 11.96 23.84
N HIS A 206 -2.66 11.37 22.64
CA HIS A 206 -3.28 10.06 22.40
C HIS A 206 -2.34 8.85 22.58
N TYR A 207 -1.02 9.04 22.66
CA TYR A 207 -0.05 7.95 22.65
C TYR A 207 0.61 7.76 24.03
N LYS A 208 0.53 6.53 24.57
CA LYS A 208 0.93 6.19 25.96
C LYS A 208 2.45 6.28 26.22
N ASP A 209 3.28 6.22 25.19
CA ASP A 209 4.75 6.09 25.33
C ASP A 209 5.51 7.37 24.95
N VAL A 210 4.80 8.46 24.63
CA VAL A 210 5.40 9.70 24.12
C VAL A 210 6.31 10.38 25.13
N SER A 211 6.01 10.33 26.43
CA SER A 211 6.83 10.92 27.47
C SER A 211 8.21 10.25 27.59
N ALA A 212 8.26 8.92 27.56
CA ALA A 212 9.49 8.13 27.57
C ALA A 212 10.32 8.37 26.31
N ILE A 213 9.64 8.44 25.17
CA ILE A 213 10.23 8.79 23.88
C ILE A 213 10.84 10.19 23.93
N ARG A 214 10.10 11.22 24.37
CA ARG A 214 10.58 12.61 24.43
C ARG A 214 11.82 12.78 25.31
N ALA A 215 11.94 12.00 26.38
CA ALA A 215 13.09 12.00 27.28
C ALA A 215 14.41 11.61 26.59
N LEU A 216 14.38 10.78 25.53
CA LEU A 216 15.56 10.46 24.72
C LEU A 216 16.06 11.67 23.90
N PHE A 217 15.20 12.67 23.67
CA PHE A 217 15.44 13.78 22.74
C PHE A 217 15.59 15.14 23.43
N SER A 218 15.24 15.26 24.70
CA SER A 218 15.46 16.46 25.49
C SER A 218 15.72 16.04 26.93
N PRO A 219 16.98 16.00 27.40
CA PRO A 219 17.22 15.99 28.83
C PRO A 219 16.79 17.36 29.35
N THR A 220 15.51 17.51 29.72
CA THR A 220 15.11 18.60 30.60
C THR A 220 15.76 18.37 31.96
N GLU A 221 16.24 19.45 32.58
CA GLU A 221 17.04 19.44 33.82
C GLU A 221 16.37 18.71 35.01
N GLU A 222 15.07 18.41 34.94
CA GLU A 222 14.27 17.88 36.05
C GLU A 222 13.89 16.38 35.96
N THR A 223 14.31 15.65 34.92
CA THR A 223 14.12 14.20 34.87
C THR A 223 15.46 13.52 34.66
N THR A 224 15.90 12.78 35.67
CA THR A 224 17.09 11.92 35.57
C THR A 224 16.87 10.99 34.37
N PRO A 225 17.67 11.09 33.30
CA PRO A 225 17.47 10.26 32.11
C PRO A 225 17.64 8.79 32.52
N PRO A 226 16.77 7.87 32.05
CA PRO A 226 17.02 6.45 32.22
C PRO A 226 18.29 6.13 31.42
N SER A 227 19.42 6.04 32.13
CA SER A 227 20.79 5.96 31.61
C SER A 227 21.22 7.12 30.69
N GLY A 228 22.13 7.96 31.18
CA GLY A 228 22.74 9.01 30.38
C GLY A 228 23.53 8.44 29.20
N ALA A 229 23.16 8.85 27.99
CA ALA A 229 24.04 8.81 26.82
C ALA A 229 23.66 9.99 25.92
N GLN A 230 24.59 10.91 25.72
CA GLN A 230 24.47 11.83 24.59
C GLN A 230 24.40 10.99 23.31
N LEU A 231 23.40 11.26 22.45
CA LEU A 231 23.29 10.57 21.18
C LEU A 231 24.58 10.77 20.36
N SER A 232 25.13 9.67 19.86
CA SER A 232 26.28 9.70 18.96
C SER A 232 25.94 10.45 17.65
N ALA A 233 26.96 10.86 16.89
CA ALA A 233 26.74 11.48 15.59
C ALA A 233 25.96 10.55 14.64
N ALA A 234 26.28 9.25 14.64
CA ALA A 234 25.60 8.24 13.83
C ALA A 234 24.13 8.05 14.24
N GLN A 235 23.82 8.08 15.55
CA GLN A 235 22.43 8.02 16.03
C GLN A 235 21.64 9.25 15.61
N LYS A 236 22.24 10.45 15.65
CA LYS A 236 21.59 11.68 15.18
C LYS A 236 21.30 11.63 13.69
N GLU A 237 22.27 11.18 12.89
CA GLU A 237 22.09 11.02 11.44
C GLU A 237 20.98 10.03 11.11
N PHE A 238 20.97 8.86 11.77
CA PHE A 238 19.89 7.88 11.63
C PHE A 238 18.51 8.51 11.92
N LEU A 239 18.38 9.29 13.00
CA LEU A 239 17.12 9.94 13.35
C LEU A 239 16.67 10.99 12.33
N THR A 240 17.57 11.82 11.79
CA THR A 240 17.22 12.76 10.71
C THR A 240 16.75 12.03 9.45
N LYS A 241 17.37 10.89 9.11
CA LYS A 241 16.94 10.09 7.96
C LYS A 241 15.62 9.37 8.22
N LEU A 242 15.41 8.88 9.44
CA LEU A 242 14.14 8.33 9.87
C LEU A 242 13.02 9.37 9.77
N GLU A 243 13.31 10.67 9.96
CA GLU A 243 12.33 11.75 9.77
C GLU A 243 11.80 11.78 8.34
N SER A 244 12.72 11.87 7.37
CA SER A 244 12.37 11.90 5.96
C SER A 244 11.61 10.63 5.56
N TYR A 245 12.11 9.48 6.00
CA TYR A 245 11.49 8.19 5.72
C TYR A 245 10.08 8.08 6.31
N SER A 246 9.91 8.37 7.60
CA SER A 246 8.63 8.27 8.29
C SER A 246 7.61 9.28 7.77
N SER A 247 8.03 10.51 7.45
CA SER A 247 7.18 11.53 6.83
C SER A 247 6.69 11.09 5.45
N GLU A 248 7.58 10.58 4.60
CA GLU A 248 7.21 10.08 3.27
C GLU A 248 6.23 8.91 3.37
N ARG A 249 6.54 7.89 4.18
CA ARG A 249 5.68 6.71 4.36
C ARG A 249 4.36 7.06 5.01
N TYR A 250 4.36 7.97 6.00
CA TYR A 250 3.15 8.48 6.62
C TYR A 250 2.24 9.15 5.60
N ASN A 251 2.79 10.03 4.76
CA ASN A 251 2.02 10.71 3.72
C ASN A 251 1.46 9.73 2.68
N GLN A 252 2.23 8.71 2.29
CA GLN A 252 1.75 7.64 1.41
C GLN A 252 0.57 6.88 2.03
N ILE A 253 0.66 6.47 3.30
CA ILE A 253 -0.43 5.76 3.98
C ILE A 253 -1.65 6.67 4.18
N LEU A 254 -1.44 7.93 4.59
CA LEU A 254 -2.50 8.92 4.75
C LEU A 254 -3.26 9.16 3.44
N GLN A 255 -2.53 9.27 2.34
CA GLN A 255 -3.13 9.37 1.00
C GLN A 255 -3.92 8.11 0.65
N ASN A 256 -3.34 6.91 0.84
CA ASN A 256 -4.04 5.65 0.57
C ASN A 256 -5.31 5.52 1.42
N LEU A 257 -5.24 5.85 2.71
CA LEU A 257 -6.39 5.84 3.63
C LEU A 257 -7.46 6.85 3.22
N THR A 258 -7.04 8.00 2.70
CA THR A 258 -7.96 8.98 2.11
C THR A 258 -8.63 8.36 0.90
N TYR A 259 -7.92 7.76 -0.05
CA TYR A 259 -8.57 7.14 -1.22
C TYR A 259 -9.42 5.90 -0.90
N ASP A 260 -9.13 5.21 0.19
CA ASP A 260 -9.89 4.04 0.64
C ASP A 260 -11.18 4.39 1.39
N PHE A 261 -11.29 5.60 1.93
CA PHE A 261 -12.43 6.01 2.77
C PHE A 261 -13.79 5.76 2.09
N PRO A 262 -14.03 6.07 0.79
CA PRO A 262 -15.29 5.77 0.12
C PRO A 262 -15.68 4.28 0.16
N PHE A 263 -14.70 3.37 0.23
CA PHE A 263 -14.88 1.92 0.22
C PHE A 263 -14.93 1.31 1.64
N SER A 264 -14.67 2.12 2.68
CA SER A 264 -14.69 1.69 4.08
C SER A 264 -16.08 1.27 4.56
N ALA A 265 -17.14 1.82 3.96
CA ALA A 265 -18.53 1.52 4.29
C ALA A 265 -19.44 1.55 3.04
N PRO A 266 -20.54 0.78 3.03
CA PRO A 266 -21.41 0.66 1.86
C PRO A 266 -22.40 1.83 1.67
N SER A 267 -22.64 2.65 2.70
CA SER A 267 -23.63 3.73 2.70
C SER A 267 -23.06 5.04 3.24
N ASN A 268 -23.66 6.18 2.87
CA ASN A 268 -23.26 7.49 3.42
C ASN A 268 -23.42 7.54 4.94
N ASP A 269 -24.45 6.88 5.48
CA ASP A 269 -24.71 6.84 6.91
C ASP A 269 -23.56 6.13 7.65
N ALA A 270 -23.18 4.94 7.17
CA ALA A 270 -22.05 4.20 7.71
C ALA A 270 -20.71 4.94 7.50
N LEU A 271 -20.55 5.68 6.39
CA LEU A 271 -19.39 6.55 6.18
C LEU A 271 -19.34 7.71 7.18
N ALA A 272 -20.48 8.33 7.51
CA ALA A 272 -20.56 9.37 8.53
C ALA A 272 -20.18 8.82 9.91
N VAL A 273 -20.68 7.62 10.26
CA VAL A 273 -20.29 6.91 11.49
C VAL A 273 -18.78 6.63 11.51
N ASN A 274 -18.23 6.07 10.42
CA ASN A 274 -16.79 5.80 10.31
C ASN A 274 -15.93 7.06 10.43
N PHE A 275 -16.34 8.16 9.79
CA PHE A 275 -15.66 9.46 9.87
C PHE A 275 -15.65 10.01 11.30
N ASN A 276 -16.73 9.78 12.06
CA ASN A 276 -16.89 10.29 13.42
C ASN A 276 -16.24 9.39 14.49
N ALA A 277 -16.17 8.07 14.28
CA ALA A 277 -15.72 7.08 15.26
C ALA A 277 -14.19 7.06 15.53
N ASN A 278 -13.48 8.11 15.10
CA ASN A 278 -12.02 8.26 15.01
C ASN A 278 -11.40 7.56 13.80
N LEU A 279 -10.97 8.39 12.86
CA LEU A 279 -10.01 8.01 11.83
C LEU A 279 -8.65 7.81 12.51
N ARG A 280 -7.97 6.73 12.11
CA ARG A 280 -6.89 6.07 12.86
C ARG A 280 -5.57 6.83 12.80
N LEU A 281 -5.35 7.54 11.69
CA LEU A 281 -4.20 8.39 11.53
C LEU A 281 -4.56 9.85 11.79
N PRO A 282 -3.62 10.62 12.37
CA PRO A 282 -3.78 12.05 12.43
C PRO A 282 -3.94 12.69 11.05
N LEU A 283 -4.61 13.83 10.97
CA LEU A 283 -4.93 14.51 9.71
C LEU A 283 -5.79 13.70 8.73
N GLN A 284 -6.12 12.42 8.99
CA GLN A 284 -6.94 11.62 8.08
C GLN A 284 -8.34 12.21 7.93
N LYS A 285 -8.91 12.70 9.04
CA LYS A 285 -10.24 13.34 9.05
C LYS A 285 -10.25 14.63 8.26
N GLU A 286 -9.24 15.45 8.47
CA GLU A 286 -9.01 16.73 7.82
C GLU A 286 -8.74 16.53 6.32
N THR A 287 -7.97 15.51 5.96
CA THR A 287 -7.63 15.19 4.56
C THR A 287 -8.83 14.64 3.80
N VAL A 288 -9.61 13.74 4.42
CA VAL A 288 -10.88 13.26 3.84
C VAL A 288 -11.88 14.40 3.68
N ALA A 289 -12.04 15.25 4.70
CA ALA A 289 -12.91 16.42 4.64
C ALA A 289 -12.46 17.39 3.54
N ARG A 290 -11.17 17.74 3.48
CA ARG A 290 -10.62 18.58 2.42
C ARG A 290 -10.93 18.00 1.04
N THR A 291 -10.63 16.72 0.82
CA THR A 291 -10.91 16.05 -0.46
C THR A 291 -12.39 16.14 -0.83
N LEU A 292 -13.29 15.94 0.12
CA LEU A 292 -14.74 16.08 -0.11
C LEU A 292 -15.15 17.52 -0.42
N LEU A 293 -14.64 18.49 0.33
CA LEU A 293 -14.92 19.92 0.17
C LEU A 293 -14.34 20.50 -1.14
N THR A 294 -13.25 19.93 -1.65
CA THR A 294 -12.68 20.30 -2.96
C THR A 294 -13.38 19.60 -4.12
N ASP A 295 -13.88 18.39 -3.92
CA ASP A 295 -14.50 17.59 -4.98
C ASP A 295 -15.93 18.01 -5.33
N ALA A 296 -16.69 18.54 -4.37
CA ALA A 296 -18.06 19.01 -4.56
C ALA A 296 -18.23 20.44 -4.05
N HIS A 297 -19.22 21.16 -4.59
CA HIS A 297 -19.63 22.46 -4.05
C HIS A 297 -20.40 22.29 -2.74
N TYR A 298 -20.05 23.10 -1.74
CA TYR A 298 -20.71 23.12 -0.43
C TYR A 298 -21.30 24.50 -0.15
N GLN A 299 -22.55 24.51 0.30
CA GLN A 299 -23.18 25.67 0.91
C GLN A 299 -22.75 25.77 2.37
N VAL A 300 -22.47 26.98 2.83
CA VAL A 300 -22.06 27.23 4.21
C VAL A 300 -23.15 28.00 4.93
N GLU A 301 -23.73 27.34 5.93
CA GLU A 301 -24.74 27.91 6.83
C GLU A 301 -24.09 28.17 8.19
N ARG A 302 -24.08 29.42 8.66
CA ARG A 302 -23.63 29.73 10.02
C ARG A 302 -24.71 29.28 11.01
N ILE A 303 -24.31 28.49 12.01
CA ILE A 303 -25.18 28.10 13.13
C ILE A 303 -24.97 29.14 14.24
N PRO A 304 -25.96 29.98 14.57
CA PRO A 304 -25.84 30.94 15.65
C PRO A 304 -25.68 30.22 16.99
N ASP A 305 -24.88 30.79 17.88
CA ASP A 305 -24.70 30.21 19.22
C ASP A 305 -25.91 30.49 20.12
N ALA A 306 -26.02 29.78 21.24
CA ALA A 306 -27.15 29.91 22.15
C ALA A 306 -27.28 31.33 22.75
N ALA A 307 -26.16 32.05 22.90
CA ALA A 307 -26.15 33.41 23.43
C ALA A 307 -26.62 34.44 22.38
N GLU A 308 -26.27 34.24 21.11
CA GLU A 308 -26.77 35.00 19.97
C GLU A 308 -28.27 34.77 19.76
N ILE A 309 -28.73 33.51 19.86
CA ILE A 309 -30.17 33.20 19.79
C ILE A 309 -30.92 33.86 20.95
N GLN A 310 -30.35 33.84 22.16
CA GLN A 310 -30.96 34.46 23.33
C GLN A 310 -31.01 35.99 23.20
N ARG A 311 -29.92 36.63 22.74
CA ARG A 311 -29.91 38.08 22.45
C ARG A 311 -30.89 38.46 21.36
N ALA A 312 -30.97 37.68 20.28
CA ALA A 312 -31.95 37.93 19.22
C ALA A 312 -33.39 37.84 19.74
N ARG A 313 -33.67 36.88 20.64
CA ARG A 313 -34.98 36.77 21.31
C ARG A 313 -35.25 37.93 22.27
N GLU A 314 -34.25 38.39 23.00
CA GLU A 314 -34.35 39.54 23.90
C GLU A 314 -34.56 40.85 23.12
N GLU A 315 -33.87 41.03 21.99
CA GLU A 315 -34.07 42.17 21.09
C GLU A 315 -35.44 42.13 20.39
N GLU A 316 -35.92 40.95 20.00
CA GLU A 316 -37.25 40.79 19.41
C GLU A 316 -38.36 41.01 20.43
N ALA A 317 -38.18 40.55 21.68
CA ALA A 317 -39.07 40.86 22.80
C ALA A 317 -39.07 42.36 23.13
N ALA A 318 -37.91 43.01 23.15
CA ALA A 318 -37.81 44.46 23.38
C ALA A 318 -38.49 45.27 22.26
N ARG A 319 -38.40 44.83 21.00
CA ARG A 319 -39.12 45.47 19.88
C ARG A 319 -40.63 45.28 19.95
N GLN A 320 -41.10 44.11 20.39
CA GLN A 320 -42.53 43.89 20.62
C GLN A 320 -43.08 44.78 21.76
N GLU A 321 -42.29 45.01 22.81
CA GLU A 321 -42.68 45.93 23.89
C GLU A 321 -42.69 47.40 23.44
N GLU A 322 -41.83 47.81 22.50
CA GLU A 322 -41.88 49.17 21.90
C GLU A 322 -43.09 49.35 20.97
N ASP A 323 -43.44 48.37 20.14
CA ASP A 323 -44.61 48.41 19.23
C ASP A 323 -45.94 48.34 19.99
N ASP A 324 -46.04 47.56 21.08
CA ASP A 324 -47.23 47.51 21.94
C ASP A 324 -47.42 48.80 22.77
N SER A 325 -46.40 49.66 22.87
CA SER A 325 -46.52 50.96 23.54
C SER A 325 -47.11 52.07 22.64
N TRP A 326 -47.25 51.83 21.33
CA TRP A 326 -47.80 52.83 20.38
C TRP A 326 -49.21 52.51 19.85
N PHE A 327 -49.75 51.32 20.10
CA PHE A 327 -51.13 50.97 19.75
C PHE A 327 -51.99 50.69 20.99
N SER A 328 -52.46 51.76 21.64
CA SER A 328 -53.69 51.68 22.42
C SER A 328 -54.91 51.72 21.48
N ASP A 329 -55.77 50.71 21.61
CA ASP A 329 -57.15 50.60 21.10
C ASP A 329 -57.34 50.27 19.60
N SER A 330 -57.27 48.98 19.25
CA SER A 330 -58.38 48.29 18.56
C SER A 330 -58.15 46.78 18.44
N GLU A 331 -59.11 46.04 19.01
CA GLU A 331 -59.60 44.69 18.73
C GLU A 331 -58.76 43.66 17.92
N GLN A 332 -58.46 42.57 18.64
CA GLN A 332 -58.73 41.16 18.33
C GLN A 332 -58.00 40.42 17.18
N ASP A 333 -57.39 39.31 17.64
CA ASP A 333 -57.24 38.02 16.97
C ASP A 333 -56.49 37.97 15.64
N ASN A 334 -55.16 37.86 15.74
CA ASN A 334 -54.44 36.82 15.01
C ASN A 334 -53.11 36.51 15.71
N LYS A 335 -53.04 35.39 16.44
CA LYS A 335 -51.77 34.72 16.74
C LYS A 335 -51.13 34.28 15.43
N LYS A 336 -50.38 35.18 14.80
CA LYS A 336 -49.41 34.82 13.76
C LYS A 336 -48.17 34.33 14.49
N ASP A 337 -47.83 33.07 14.28
CA ASP A 337 -46.54 32.53 14.69
C ASP A 337 -45.42 33.50 14.25
N PRO A 338 -44.40 33.74 15.10
CA PRO A 338 -43.30 34.62 14.76
C PRO A 338 -42.70 34.16 13.42
N ALA A 339 -42.54 35.12 12.50
CA ALA A 339 -41.93 34.84 11.20
C ALA A 339 -40.56 34.17 11.44
N PRO A 340 -40.24 33.07 10.75
CA PRO A 340 -38.95 32.41 10.95
C PRO A 340 -37.82 33.42 10.68
N PRO A 341 -36.75 33.42 11.49
CA PRO A 341 -35.69 34.40 11.40
C PRO A 341 -35.14 34.44 9.97
N THR A 342 -34.99 35.67 9.46
CA THR A 342 -34.45 36.01 8.14
C THR A 342 -33.25 35.12 7.85
N LYS A 343 -33.33 34.28 6.80
CA LYS A 343 -32.26 33.37 6.40
C LYS A 343 -30.94 34.14 6.33
N ALA A 344 -29.99 33.78 7.19
CA ALA A 344 -28.65 34.36 7.19
C ALA A 344 -28.05 34.31 5.77
N PRO A 345 -27.23 35.29 5.37
CA PRO A 345 -26.60 35.30 4.07
C PRO A 345 -25.83 33.98 3.87
N LEU A 346 -26.09 33.29 2.75
CA LEU A 346 -25.33 32.09 2.39
C LEU A 346 -23.87 32.49 2.19
N LEU A 347 -22.98 31.86 2.96
CA LEU A 347 -21.55 31.97 2.73
C LEU A 347 -21.14 30.90 1.71
N GLU A 348 -20.18 31.23 0.86
CA GLU A 348 -19.57 30.26 -0.05
C GLU A 348 -18.21 29.82 0.50
N LEU A 349 -17.91 28.53 0.37
CA LEU A 349 -16.59 28.00 0.65
C LEU A 349 -15.68 28.25 -0.56
N SER A 350 -14.73 29.17 -0.43
CA SER A 350 -13.81 29.49 -1.53
C SER A 350 -12.61 28.54 -1.61
N GLN A 351 -12.13 28.06 -0.45
CA GLN A 351 -10.98 27.15 -0.39
C GLN A 351 -11.00 26.33 0.90
N ALA A 352 -10.53 25.09 0.82
CA ALA A 352 -10.22 24.24 1.96
C ALA A 352 -8.80 23.71 1.83
N THR A 353 -7.98 23.89 2.87
CA THR A 353 -6.58 23.43 2.90
C THR A 353 -6.32 22.62 4.16
N VAL A 354 -5.36 21.68 4.09
CA VAL A 354 -4.87 21.00 5.28
C VAL A 354 -3.47 21.50 5.54
N ASN A 355 -3.30 22.18 6.66
CA ASN A 355 -2.03 22.63 7.15
C ASN A 355 -1.53 21.64 8.21
N PRO A 356 -0.32 21.08 8.08
CA PRO A 356 0.24 20.20 9.09
C PRO A 356 0.24 20.80 10.50
N ALA A 357 0.33 22.14 10.65
CA ALA A 357 0.35 22.90 11.90
C ALA A 357 -1.03 23.16 12.54
N ASN A 358 -2.08 23.29 11.71
CA ASN A 358 -3.39 23.79 12.15
C ASN A 358 -4.54 22.82 11.83
N GLY A 359 -4.29 21.75 11.08
CA GLY A 359 -5.33 20.84 10.61
C GLY A 359 -6.07 21.40 9.40
N LEU A 360 -7.39 21.26 9.38
CA LEU A 360 -8.23 21.78 8.29
C LEU A 360 -8.42 23.29 8.46
N GLU A 361 -8.12 24.05 7.42
CA GLU A 361 -8.33 25.49 7.32
C GLU A 361 -9.38 25.76 6.23
N LEU A 362 -10.34 26.65 6.51
CA LEU A 362 -11.41 27.02 5.60
C LEU A 362 -11.31 28.51 5.27
N LYS A 363 -11.43 28.85 3.99
CA LYS A 363 -11.55 30.23 3.53
C LYS A 363 -12.97 30.45 3.02
N LEU A 364 -13.75 31.22 3.78
CA LEU A 364 -15.12 31.59 3.41
C LEU A 364 -15.11 32.90 2.62
N SER A 365 -15.97 33.04 1.62
CA SER A 365 -16.02 34.23 0.75
C SER A 365 -16.19 35.51 1.58
N GLY A 366 -15.23 36.43 1.43
CA GLY A 366 -15.21 37.71 2.16
C GLY A 366 -14.72 37.64 3.61
N GLN A 367 -14.22 36.49 4.08
CA GLN A 367 -13.70 36.31 5.45
C GLN A 367 -12.23 35.89 5.47
N GLN A 368 -11.58 36.02 6.64
CA GLN A 368 -10.24 35.50 6.87
C GLN A 368 -10.24 33.96 6.90
N ILE A 369 -9.04 33.37 6.81
CA ILE A 369 -8.86 31.93 6.98
C ILE A 369 -9.26 31.55 8.41
N GLU A 370 -10.17 30.61 8.55
CA GLU A 370 -10.61 30.10 9.84
C GLU A 370 -10.08 28.68 10.06
N THR A 371 -9.50 28.43 11.22
CA THR A 371 -8.95 27.12 11.58
C THR A 371 -10.04 26.25 12.19
N VAL A 372 -10.24 25.04 11.68
CA VAL A 372 -11.27 24.12 12.17
C VAL A 372 -10.77 23.44 13.44
N SER A 373 -11.41 23.75 14.58
CA SER A 373 -11.11 23.13 15.87
C SER A 373 -11.85 21.81 16.09
N SER A 374 -12.99 21.61 15.41
CA SER A 374 -13.74 20.35 15.43
C SER A 374 -14.55 20.18 14.14
N ILE A 375 -14.64 18.95 13.65
CA ILE A 375 -15.48 18.58 12.49
C ILE A 375 -16.24 17.29 12.78
N LYS A 376 -17.52 17.25 12.42
CA LYS A 376 -18.39 16.07 12.52
C LYS A 376 -19.12 15.86 11.20
N ALA A 377 -19.16 14.63 10.70
CA ALA A 377 -19.94 14.29 9.51
C ALA A 377 -21.38 13.92 9.87
N GLU A 378 -22.31 14.30 9.01
CA GLU A 378 -23.73 13.94 9.05
C GLU A 378 -24.16 13.33 7.71
N LEU A 379 -25.14 12.43 7.77
CA LEU A 379 -25.75 11.87 6.56
C LEU A 379 -26.42 12.98 5.74
N HIS A 380 -26.11 13.01 4.44
CA HIS A 380 -26.84 13.81 3.47
C HIS A 380 -27.18 13.00 2.21
N LYS A 381 -28.25 13.37 1.50
CA LYS A 381 -28.68 12.68 0.27
C LYS A 381 -27.59 12.69 -0.82
N ASN A 382 -26.79 13.76 -0.84
CA ASN A 382 -25.70 13.95 -1.82
C ASN A 382 -24.33 13.49 -1.30
N GLY A 383 -24.22 12.93 -0.09
CA GLY A 383 -22.91 12.58 0.48
C GLY A 383 -22.86 12.76 1.99
N LEU A 384 -21.83 13.47 2.44
CA LEU A 384 -21.63 13.83 3.84
C LEU A 384 -21.77 15.35 3.97
N ALA A 385 -22.64 15.79 4.89
CA ALA A 385 -22.61 17.16 5.38
C ALA A 385 -21.64 17.24 6.55
N PHE A 386 -21.09 18.43 6.83
CA PHE A 386 -20.18 18.63 7.95
C PHE A 386 -20.70 19.70 8.89
N VAL A 387 -20.61 19.45 10.19
CA VAL A 387 -20.73 20.49 11.22
C VAL A 387 -19.32 20.79 11.71
N VAL A 388 -18.86 22.02 11.49
CA VAL A 388 -17.51 22.48 11.83
C VAL A 388 -17.58 23.57 12.89
N LYS A 389 -16.67 23.50 13.85
CA LYS A 389 -16.36 24.62 14.74
C LYS A 389 -15.03 25.20 14.32
N THR A 390 -14.97 26.52 14.23
CA THR A 390 -13.76 27.24 13.81
C THR A 390 -13.32 28.25 14.85
N GLU A 391 -12.03 28.55 14.83
CA GLU A 391 -11.39 29.60 15.60
C GLU A 391 -10.78 30.60 14.60
N SER A 392 -11.12 31.88 14.74
CA SER A 392 -10.51 32.94 13.93
C SER A 392 -9.09 33.17 14.41
N ALA A 393 -8.11 33.06 13.51
CA ALA A 393 -6.75 33.48 13.82
C ALA A 393 -6.74 35.01 13.97
N GLN A 394 -6.75 35.51 15.21
CA GLN A 394 -6.52 36.93 15.46
C GLN A 394 -5.09 37.26 15.02
N SER A 395 -4.95 37.86 13.85
CA SER A 395 -3.71 38.50 13.42
C SER A 395 -3.51 39.78 14.25
N SER A 396 -2.90 39.67 15.42
CA SER A 396 -2.30 40.81 16.12
C SER A 396 -0.83 40.50 16.38
N PRO A 397 0.12 41.26 15.81
CA PRO A 397 1.48 41.25 16.31
C PRO A 397 1.46 41.79 17.74
N ALA A 398 2.11 41.04 18.64
CA ALA A 398 2.21 41.36 20.05
C ALA A 398 2.73 42.78 20.28
N SER A 399 1.86 43.67 20.73
CA SER A 399 2.26 44.79 21.58
C SER A 399 2.19 44.27 23.01
N GLU A 400 3.35 44.15 23.66
CA GLU A 400 3.50 43.84 25.07
C GLU A 400 2.71 44.84 25.92
N SER A 401 1.53 44.45 26.39
CA SER A 401 0.83 45.12 27.48
C SER A 401 0.31 44.02 28.41
N GLU A 402 0.86 43.97 29.61
CA GLU A 402 0.69 42.89 30.61
C GLU A 402 -0.69 42.84 31.29
N ASP A 403 -1.69 43.58 30.82
CA ASP A 403 -3.04 43.56 31.37
C ASP A 403 -4.05 43.12 30.30
N SER A 404 -4.30 41.82 30.18
CA SER A 404 -5.49 41.32 29.47
C SER A 404 -6.02 40.01 30.06
N ASP A 405 -6.89 40.14 31.06
CA ASP A 405 -7.88 39.11 31.34
C ASP A 405 -8.84 39.00 30.15
N SER A 406 -8.93 37.81 29.57
CA SER A 406 -9.95 37.34 28.62
C SER A 406 -9.94 37.89 27.17
N ALA A 407 -8.90 37.54 26.40
CA ALA A 407 -9.06 37.41 24.95
C ALA A 407 -10.00 36.21 24.66
N SER A 408 -11.31 36.44 24.63
CA SER A 408 -12.29 35.41 24.27
C SER A 408 -12.14 35.07 22.79
N SER A 409 -11.44 34.00 22.44
CA SER A 409 -11.41 33.46 21.09
C SER A 409 -12.87 33.19 20.66
N GLN A 410 -13.39 33.98 19.72
CA GLN A 410 -14.75 33.80 19.21
C GLN A 410 -14.80 32.54 18.35
N SER A 411 -15.27 31.44 18.93
CA SER A 411 -15.53 30.21 18.19
C SER A 411 -16.81 30.34 17.39
N LYS A 412 -16.79 30.05 16.09
CA LYS A 412 -17.99 30.03 15.26
C LYS A 412 -18.34 28.59 14.88
N THR A 413 -19.62 28.31 14.65
CA THR A 413 -20.07 27.01 14.18
C THR A 413 -20.72 27.16 12.79
N TYR A 414 -20.35 26.29 11.86
CA TYR A 414 -20.94 26.25 10.52
C TYR A 414 -21.42 24.85 10.17
N ARG A 415 -22.43 24.80 9.32
CA ARG A 415 -22.88 23.61 8.62
C ARG A 415 -22.50 23.73 7.15
N LEU A 416 -21.72 22.77 6.67
CA LEU A 416 -21.31 22.64 5.28
C LEU A 416 -22.19 21.57 4.64
N VAL A 417 -23.03 21.94 3.67
CA VAL A 417 -23.99 21.04 3.01
C VAL A 417 -23.61 20.86 1.53
N PRO A 418 -23.43 19.63 1.04
CA PRO A 418 -23.05 19.40 -0.35
C PRO A 418 -24.23 19.65 -1.30
N GLU A 419 -24.02 20.50 -2.30
CA GLU A 419 -25.04 20.84 -3.32
C GLU A 419 -25.29 19.68 -4.28
N GLY A 420 -24.25 18.91 -4.61
CA GLY A 420 -24.29 17.79 -5.53
C GLY A 420 -23.51 16.57 -5.02
N PRO A 421 -23.67 15.41 -5.69
CA PRO A 421 -22.94 14.20 -5.33
C PRO A 421 -21.44 14.38 -5.53
N SER A 422 -20.65 14.00 -4.53
CA SER A 422 -19.19 13.94 -4.64
C SER A 422 -18.77 12.78 -5.55
N SER A 423 -17.97 13.08 -6.59
CA SER A 423 -17.37 12.07 -7.47
C SER A 423 -16.49 11.09 -6.69
N TYR A 424 -15.79 11.60 -5.67
CA TYR A 424 -14.97 10.84 -4.74
C TYR A 424 -15.79 9.80 -3.95
N LEU A 425 -16.97 10.15 -3.44
CA LEU A 425 -17.88 9.17 -2.80
C LEU A 425 -18.59 8.28 -3.81
N MET A 426 -18.89 8.79 -4.99
CA MET A 426 -19.57 8.05 -6.05
C MET A 426 -18.70 6.92 -6.59
N ALA A 427 -17.37 7.04 -6.58
CA ALA A 427 -16.45 5.99 -7.02
C ALA A 427 -16.68 4.63 -6.31
N ALA A 428 -17.15 4.64 -5.06
CA ALA A 428 -17.45 3.43 -4.31
C ALA A 428 -18.84 2.83 -4.55
N ARG A 429 -19.66 3.46 -5.39
CA ARG A 429 -21.01 2.97 -5.70
C ARG A 429 -20.94 1.82 -6.71
N SER A 430 -21.82 0.85 -6.50
CA SER A 430 -22.02 -0.25 -7.45
C SER A 430 -22.38 0.25 -8.84
N SER A 431 -23.10 1.37 -8.96
CA SER A 431 -23.42 2.03 -10.22
C SER A 431 -22.16 2.44 -10.99
N THR A 432 -21.16 3.02 -10.31
CA THR A 432 -19.92 3.47 -10.95
C THR A 432 -19.10 2.29 -11.45
N LEU A 433 -19.05 1.19 -10.68
CA LEU A 433 -18.44 -0.06 -11.15
C LEU A 433 -19.22 -0.68 -12.33
N GLN A 434 -20.54 -0.50 -12.39
CA GLN A 434 -21.34 -0.90 -13.55
C GLN A 434 -21.08 -0.02 -14.78
N ASP A 435 -20.73 1.25 -14.60
CA ASP A 435 -20.41 2.14 -15.72
C ASP A 435 -19.13 1.69 -16.44
N TYR A 436 -18.12 1.20 -15.72
CA TYR A 436 -16.95 0.55 -16.35
C TYR A 436 -17.32 -0.69 -17.17
N ARG A 437 -18.40 -1.41 -16.81
CA ARG A 437 -18.90 -2.54 -17.61
C ARG A 437 -19.60 -2.11 -18.89
N LYS A 438 -20.01 -0.85 -18.99
CA LYS A 438 -20.66 -0.28 -20.17
C LYS A 438 -19.67 0.34 -21.15
N LEU A 439 -18.40 0.51 -20.76
CA LEU A 439 -17.36 1.01 -21.66
C LEU A 439 -17.31 0.19 -22.94
N THR A 440 -17.17 0.87 -24.07
CA THR A 440 -16.90 0.26 -25.38
C THR A 440 -15.43 -0.19 -25.47
N ASP A 441 -15.12 -1.09 -26.40
CA ASP A 441 -13.73 -1.53 -26.56
C ASP A 441 -12.86 -0.45 -27.19
N GLU A 442 -13.48 0.39 -28.02
CA GLU A 442 -12.88 1.56 -28.65
C GLU A 442 -12.45 2.59 -27.59
N GLU A 443 -13.30 2.86 -26.60
CA GLU A 443 -12.96 3.74 -25.46
C GLU A 443 -11.79 3.20 -24.64
N ILE A 444 -11.70 1.88 -24.47
CA ILE A 444 -10.59 1.25 -23.76
C ILE A 444 -9.31 1.39 -24.59
N MET A 445 -9.33 1.01 -25.88
CA MET A 445 -8.15 1.05 -26.74
C MET A 445 -7.66 2.47 -27.05
N ALA A 446 -8.54 3.47 -26.96
CA ALA A 446 -8.19 4.88 -27.13
C ALA A 446 -7.34 5.47 -25.98
N LYS A 447 -7.18 4.76 -24.85
CA LYS A 447 -6.30 5.22 -23.75
C LYS A 447 -4.84 5.14 -24.16
N ASP A 448 -4.04 6.14 -23.81
CA ASP A 448 -2.62 6.15 -24.18
C ASP A 448 -1.79 5.11 -23.40
N SER A 449 -2.14 4.88 -22.13
CA SER A 449 -1.40 3.96 -21.25
C SER A 449 -1.83 2.51 -21.43
N TYR A 450 -0.86 1.63 -21.69
CA TYR A 450 -1.05 0.17 -21.71
C TYR A 450 -1.64 -0.36 -20.41
N GLN A 451 -1.16 0.11 -19.26
CA GLN A 451 -1.67 -0.28 -17.94
C GLN A 451 -3.11 0.17 -17.72
N GLU A 452 -3.48 1.36 -18.21
CA GLU A 452 -4.86 1.83 -18.13
C GLU A 452 -5.80 0.97 -18.99
N ARG A 453 -5.37 0.59 -20.20
CA ARG A 453 -6.14 -0.33 -21.06
C ARG A 453 -6.41 -1.66 -20.34
N LEU A 454 -5.39 -2.25 -19.72
CA LEU A 454 -5.52 -3.48 -18.93
C LEU A 454 -6.49 -3.30 -17.75
N LEU A 455 -6.35 -2.22 -16.98
CA LEU A 455 -7.24 -1.92 -15.85
C LEU A 455 -8.71 -1.81 -16.28
N LEU A 456 -9.00 -1.01 -17.31
CA LEU A 456 -10.38 -0.80 -17.78
C LEU A 456 -10.97 -2.07 -18.38
N ALA A 457 -10.17 -2.85 -19.13
CA ALA A 457 -10.60 -4.15 -19.63
C ALA A 457 -10.91 -5.12 -18.49
N SER A 458 -10.09 -5.14 -17.43
CA SER A 458 -10.32 -5.98 -16.25
C SER A 458 -11.57 -5.56 -15.48
N LEU A 459 -11.86 -4.26 -15.37
CA LEU A 459 -13.10 -3.76 -14.78
C LEU A 459 -14.33 -4.13 -15.61
N LYS A 460 -14.21 -4.10 -16.94
CA LYS A 460 -15.31 -4.43 -17.87
C LYS A 460 -15.62 -5.92 -17.91
N TYR A 461 -14.60 -6.75 -18.13
CA TYR A 461 -14.74 -8.18 -18.39
C TYR A 461 -14.58 -9.05 -17.14
N GLY A 462 -13.98 -8.51 -16.09
CA GLY A 462 -13.67 -9.25 -14.88
C GLY A 462 -14.78 -9.26 -13.83
N LYS A 463 -14.61 -10.15 -12.86
CA LYS A 463 -15.37 -10.18 -11.61
C LYS A 463 -14.43 -9.88 -10.46
N GLY A 464 -14.81 -8.98 -9.57
CA GLY A 464 -13.95 -8.55 -8.48
C GLY A 464 -14.67 -7.74 -7.44
N LYS A 465 -13.96 -7.44 -6.36
CA LYS A 465 -14.40 -6.54 -5.30
C LYS A 465 -13.21 -5.91 -4.60
N TYR A 466 -13.48 -4.86 -3.82
CA TYR A 466 -12.50 -4.30 -2.91
C TYR A 466 -12.31 -5.24 -1.71
N ASP A 467 -11.08 -5.69 -1.48
CA ASP A 467 -10.66 -6.40 -0.28
C ASP A 467 -10.27 -5.37 0.78
N ARG A 468 -11.09 -5.25 1.84
CA ARG A 468 -10.85 -4.29 2.93
C ARG A 468 -9.64 -4.64 3.79
N GLN A 469 -9.27 -5.91 3.89
CA GLN A 469 -8.09 -6.32 4.66
C GLN A 469 -6.81 -5.98 3.92
N LYS A 470 -6.79 -6.24 2.61
CA LYS A 470 -5.65 -5.94 1.74
C LYS A 470 -5.66 -4.51 1.17
N ARG A 471 -6.76 -3.77 1.38
CA ARG A 471 -6.99 -2.40 0.91
C ARG A 471 -6.76 -2.22 -0.59
N LYS A 472 -7.16 -3.22 -1.38
CA LYS A 472 -7.02 -3.23 -2.84
C LYS A 472 -8.20 -3.93 -3.50
N PHE A 473 -8.48 -3.53 -4.73
CA PHE A 473 -9.33 -4.29 -5.62
C PHE A 473 -8.58 -5.50 -6.16
N GLN A 474 -9.32 -6.60 -6.30
CA GLN A 474 -8.86 -7.78 -7.02
C GLN A 474 -9.95 -8.17 -8.02
N TYR A 475 -9.60 -8.16 -9.31
CA TYR A 475 -10.47 -8.55 -10.42
C TYR A 475 -9.88 -9.74 -11.14
N VAL A 476 -10.72 -10.73 -11.43
CA VAL A 476 -10.35 -11.94 -12.17
C VAL A 476 -11.12 -11.96 -13.49
N VAL A 477 -10.40 -12.17 -14.59
CA VAL A 477 -10.95 -12.34 -15.94
C VAL A 477 -10.62 -13.75 -16.42
N ALA A 478 -11.66 -14.51 -16.77
CA ALA A 478 -11.49 -15.80 -17.43
C ALA A 478 -11.29 -15.60 -18.93
N LEU A 479 -10.21 -16.20 -19.48
CA LEU A 479 -9.86 -16.06 -20.90
C LEU A 479 -10.57 -17.08 -21.80
N ASP A 480 -11.39 -17.96 -21.26
CA ASP A 480 -12.26 -18.86 -22.04
C ASP A 480 -13.48 -18.19 -22.68
N THR A 481 -13.54 -16.85 -22.62
CA THR A 481 -14.64 -16.03 -23.13
C THR A 481 -14.18 -15.07 -24.23
N VAL A 482 -15.08 -14.20 -24.70
CA VAL A 482 -14.75 -13.11 -25.62
C VAL A 482 -13.66 -12.18 -25.09
N ALA A 483 -13.43 -12.17 -23.76
CA ALA A 483 -12.38 -11.38 -23.12
C ALA A 483 -10.98 -11.70 -23.68
N TYR A 484 -10.69 -12.95 -24.04
CA TYR A 484 -9.38 -13.32 -24.61
C TYR A 484 -9.03 -12.47 -25.82
N TRP A 485 -9.95 -12.28 -26.76
CA TRP A 485 -9.67 -11.52 -27.97
C TRP A 485 -9.39 -10.04 -27.68
N LYS A 486 -9.99 -9.51 -26.60
CA LYS A 486 -9.83 -8.11 -26.17
C LYS A 486 -8.51 -7.91 -25.46
N PHE A 487 -8.17 -8.79 -24.52
CA PHE A 487 -6.87 -8.78 -23.86
C PHE A 487 -5.74 -9.08 -24.84
N LEU A 488 -5.96 -9.98 -25.79
CA LEU A 488 -5.03 -10.18 -26.89
C LEU A 488 -4.81 -8.86 -27.63
N ALA A 489 -5.85 -8.15 -28.07
CA ALA A 489 -5.69 -6.86 -28.74
C ALA A 489 -4.92 -5.82 -27.89
N ILE A 490 -5.13 -5.80 -26.57
CA ILE A 490 -4.38 -4.93 -25.66
C ILE A 490 -2.91 -5.34 -25.61
N VAL A 491 -2.61 -6.62 -25.36
CA VAL A 491 -1.24 -7.18 -25.36
C VAL A 491 -0.53 -6.82 -26.67
N LYS A 492 -1.23 -6.96 -27.80
CA LYS A 492 -0.73 -6.59 -29.13
C LYS A 492 -0.33 -5.12 -29.27
N SER A 493 -0.92 -4.24 -28.47
CA SER A 493 -0.62 -2.81 -28.44
C SER A 493 0.49 -2.42 -27.45
N SER A 494 1.09 -3.41 -26.78
CA SER A 494 2.22 -3.18 -25.87
C SER A 494 3.39 -2.56 -26.65
N PRO A 495 4.05 -1.52 -26.10
CA PRO A 495 5.25 -0.93 -26.70
C PRO A 495 6.39 -1.94 -26.92
N ALA A 496 6.39 -3.05 -26.17
CA ALA A 496 7.37 -4.14 -26.31
C ALA A 496 7.17 -4.99 -27.58
N ILE A 497 6.10 -4.76 -28.35
CA ILE A 497 5.75 -5.55 -29.53
C ILE A 497 5.87 -4.69 -30.78
N ASP A 498 6.84 -5.01 -31.66
CA ASP A 498 6.98 -4.34 -32.96
C ASP A 498 5.92 -4.84 -33.95
N THR A 499 4.76 -4.17 -34.01
CA THR A 499 3.62 -4.56 -34.86
C THR A 499 3.68 -4.00 -36.29
N ARG A 500 4.85 -4.00 -36.94
CA ARG A 500 5.03 -3.42 -38.30
C ARG A 500 4.37 -4.18 -39.46
N ALA A 501 3.64 -5.28 -39.23
CA ALA A 501 2.88 -5.99 -40.27
C ALA A 501 1.42 -6.23 -39.84
N SER A 502 0.47 -5.65 -40.59
CA SER A 502 -0.96 -5.60 -40.28
C SER A 502 -1.71 -6.92 -40.56
N ASP A 503 -1.08 -7.88 -41.22
CA ASP A 503 -1.72 -9.09 -41.77
C ASP A 503 -1.12 -10.41 -41.27
N LYS A 504 0.05 -10.38 -40.62
CA LYS A 504 0.66 -11.55 -39.98
C LYS A 504 1.20 -11.13 -38.62
N TYR A 505 0.59 -11.68 -37.56
CA TYR A 505 1.03 -11.46 -36.19
C TYR A 505 2.32 -12.25 -35.91
N SER A 506 3.39 -11.77 -36.55
CA SER A 506 4.76 -12.27 -36.48
C SER A 506 5.72 -11.08 -36.51
N GLY A 507 5.98 -10.49 -35.35
CA GLY A 507 6.96 -9.41 -35.17
C GLY A 507 8.14 -9.88 -34.32
N PRO A 508 9.33 -9.28 -34.47
CA PRO A 508 10.41 -9.49 -33.50
C PRO A 508 9.96 -9.02 -32.11
N VAL A 509 10.46 -9.69 -31.08
CA VAL A 509 10.34 -9.24 -29.68
C VAL A 509 11.69 -8.67 -29.28
N GLU A 510 11.72 -7.38 -28.96
CA GLU A 510 12.90 -6.77 -28.35
C GLU A 510 12.85 -7.07 -26.85
N LEU A 511 13.83 -7.83 -26.36
CA LEU A 511 13.99 -8.16 -24.95
C LEU A 511 15.25 -7.44 -24.44
N GLU A 512 15.23 -6.99 -23.19
CA GLU A 512 16.25 -6.09 -22.62
C GLU A 512 17.69 -6.65 -22.67
N ASP A 513 17.87 -7.97 -22.90
CA ASP A 513 19.16 -8.65 -22.74
C ASP A 513 19.58 -9.69 -23.81
N SER A 514 19.12 -9.64 -25.07
CA SER A 514 19.58 -10.69 -26.00
C SER A 514 19.68 -10.37 -27.49
N ALA A 515 20.69 -10.98 -28.11
CA ALA A 515 20.77 -11.29 -29.54
C ALA A 515 19.66 -12.26 -30.02
N ALA A 516 18.60 -12.44 -29.23
CA ALA A 516 17.54 -13.39 -29.49
C ALA A 516 16.69 -12.97 -30.69
N LYS A 517 16.36 -13.95 -31.52
CA LYS A 517 15.46 -13.82 -32.66
C LYS A 517 14.13 -14.46 -32.31
N VAL A 518 13.53 -14.03 -31.20
CA VAL A 518 12.18 -14.46 -30.81
C VAL A 518 11.16 -13.62 -31.55
N ARG A 519 10.09 -14.28 -31.99
CA ARG A 519 8.97 -13.63 -32.65
C ARG A 519 7.68 -14.06 -31.99
N TRP A 520 6.72 -13.15 -31.96
CA TRP A 520 5.35 -13.54 -31.69
C TRP A 520 4.82 -14.44 -32.81
N ALA A 521 3.97 -15.39 -32.45
CA ALA A 521 3.20 -16.19 -33.38
C ALA A 521 1.81 -16.40 -32.80
N GLN A 522 0.78 -16.07 -33.58
CA GLN A 522 -0.59 -16.44 -33.21
C GLN A 522 -0.98 -17.73 -33.92
N HIS A 523 -1.38 -18.75 -33.15
CA HIS A 523 -1.93 -19.99 -33.67
C HIS A 523 -3.43 -20.02 -33.39
N TYR A 524 -4.23 -20.40 -34.39
CA TYR A 524 -5.65 -20.64 -34.22
C TYR A 524 -6.01 -21.98 -34.84
N ASP A 525 -6.37 -22.94 -33.99
CA ASP A 525 -6.91 -24.21 -34.42
C ASP A 525 -8.41 -24.06 -34.66
N LYS A 526 -8.83 -24.27 -35.91
CA LYS A 526 -10.23 -24.13 -36.32
C LYS A 526 -11.14 -25.20 -35.73
N GLU A 527 -10.61 -26.40 -35.45
CA GLU A 527 -11.41 -27.52 -34.95
C GLU A 527 -11.71 -27.37 -33.46
N SER A 528 -10.67 -27.18 -32.65
CA SER A 528 -10.82 -26.96 -31.21
C SER A 528 -11.25 -25.53 -30.86
N LYS A 529 -11.15 -24.59 -31.80
CA LYS A 529 -11.28 -23.14 -31.58
C LYS A 529 -10.27 -22.60 -30.57
N LEU A 530 -9.18 -23.33 -30.35
CA LEU A 530 -8.08 -22.90 -29.50
C LEU A 530 -7.30 -21.79 -30.21
N SER A 531 -7.17 -20.65 -29.55
CA SER A 531 -6.31 -19.56 -29.96
C SER A 531 -5.18 -19.43 -28.98
N GLU A 532 -3.95 -19.47 -29.49
CA GLU A 532 -2.72 -19.38 -28.70
C GLU A 532 -1.88 -18.21 -29.20
N LEU A 533 -1.41 -17.41 -28.27
CA LEU A 533 -0.36 -16.44 -28.45
C LEU A 533 0.95 -17.12 -28.01
N LYS A 534 1.84 -17.38 -28.96
CA LYS A 534 3.11 -18.08 -28.76
C LYS A 534 4.30 -17.16 -28.98
N LEU A 535 5.40 -17.44 -28.29
CA LEU A 535 6.73 -17.01 -28.68
C LEU A 535 7.40 -18.15 -29.43
N HIS A 536 7.93 -17.83 -30.62
CA HIS A 536 8.65 -18.76 -31.47
C HIS A 536 9.97 -18.14 -31.94
N GLY A 537 11.08 -18.85 -31.80
CA GLY A 537 12.35 -18.40 -32.35
C GLY A 537 13.58 -19.03 -31.72
N GLN A 538 14.70 -18.33 -31.84
CA GLN A 538 15.94 -18.68 -31.14
C GLN A 538 16.15 -17.69 -30.01
N TYR A 539 16.37 -18.21 -28.81
CA TYR A 539 16.66 -17.44 -27.62
C TYR A 539 18.02 -17.87 -27.07
N THR A 540 18.91 -16.90 -26.86
CA THR A 540 20.23 -17.18 -26.29
C THR A 540 20.14 -17.13 -24.77
N MET A 541 20.27 -18.28 -24.11
CA MET A 541 20.31 -18.36 -22.66
C MET A 541 21.74 -18.24 -22.18
N CYS A 542 22.04 -17.21 -21.38
CA CYS A 542 23.37 -16.99 -20.81
C CYS A 542 23.30 -17.18 -19.29
N ALA A 543 23.42 -18.42 -18.82
CA ALA A 543 23.62 -18.68 -17.40
C ALA A 543 25.12 -18.65 -17.03
N ARG A 544 25.96 -19.29 -17.86
CA ARG A 544 27.43 -19.35 -17.72
C ARG A 544 28.15 -19.45 -19.06
N GLU A 545 27.58 -20.26 -19.96
CA GLU A 545 27.89 -20.30 -21.37
C GLU A 545 26.62 -19.92 -22.11
N CYS A 546 26.73 -19.09 -23.15
CA CYS A 546 25.59 -18.68 -23.94
C CYS A 546 25.30 -19.77 -24.98
N PHE A 547 24.11 -20.34 -24.96
CA PHE A 547 23.65 -21.27 -25.99
C PHE A 547 22.30 -20.83 -26.56
N ASP A 548 22.12 -21.10 -27.86
CA ASP A 548 20.88 -20.78 -28.57
C ASP A 548 19.90 -21.95 -28.43
N GLU A 549 18.80 -21.70 -27.74
CA GLU A 549 17.69 -22.65 -27.63
C GLU A 549 16.55 -22.26 -28.57
N LYS A 550 15.90 -23.26 -29.19
CA LYS A 550 14.68 -23.03 -29.93
C LYS A 550 13.52 -22.94 -28.94
N VAL A 551 12.92 -21.77 -28.85
CA VAL A 551 11.78 -21.53 -27.99
C VAL A 551 10.50 -21.65 -28.80
N GLU A 552 9.60 -22.51 -28.35
CA GLU A 552 8.19 -22.52 -28.75
C GLU A 552 7.34 -22.62 -27.49
N VAL A 553 6.88 -21.46 -26.99
CA VAL A 553 6.08 -21.39 -25.76
C VAL A 553 4.77 -20.66 -26.04
N THR A 554 3.64 -21.30 -25.71
CA THR A 554 2.36 -20.59 -25.57
C THR A 554 2.46 -19.67 -24.37
N CYS A 555 2.26 -18.36 -24.53
CA CYS A 555 2.23 -17.38 -23.44
C CYS A 555 0.82 -17.10 -22.93
N MET A 556 -0.17 -17.04 -23.83
CA MET A 556 -1.57 -16.80 -23.49
C MET A 556 -2.48 -17.57 -24.46
N ASP A 557 -3.51 -18.23 -23.94
CA ASP A 557 -4.53 -18.90 -24.76
C ASP A 557 -5.94 -18.63 -24.22
N ASN A 558 -6.95 -19.05 -24.99
CA ASN A 558 -8.37 -18.91 -24.64
C ASN A 558 -8.94 -20.11 -23.87
N THR A 559 -8.15 -20.76 -23.02
CA THR A 559 -8.62 -21.86 -22.16
C THR A 559 -9.01 -21.35 -20.77
N ALA A 560 -9.85 -22.14 -20.07
CA ALA A 560 -10.28 -21.81 -18.70
C ALA A 560 -9.15 -21.89 -17.68
N THR A 561 -8.02 -22.52 -18.03
CA THR A 561 -6.82 -22.58 -17.19
C THR A 561 -6.01 -21.29 -17.19
N ASN A 562 -6.28 -20.37 -18.12
CA ASN A 562 -5.66 -19.06 -18.14
C ASN A 562 -6.63 -18.01 -17.59
N THR A 563 -6.18 -17.33 -16.54
CA THR A 563 -6.94 -16.25 -15.92
C THR A 563 -6.07 -15.03 -15.74
N LEU A 564 -6.61 -13.85 -16.03
CA LEU A 564 -5.95 -12.59 -15.68
C LEU A 564 -6.44 -12.14 -14.31
N VAL A 565 -5.50 -11.75 -13.46
CA VAL A 565 -5.77 -11.15 -12.16
C VAL A 565 -5.24 -9.73 -12.18
N THR A 566 -6.11 -8.74 -12.04
CA THR A 566 -5.72 -7.35 -11.90
C THR A 566 -5.94 -6.90 -10.46
N GLU A 567 -4.88 -6.42 -9.83
CA GLU A 567 -4.88 -5.84 -8.50
C GLU A 567 -4.61 -4.34 -8.59
N PHE A 568 -5.35 -3.53 -7.84
CA PHE A 568 -5.12 -2.09 -7.82
C PHE A 568 -5.65 -1.41 -6.55
N PRO A 569 -5.01 -0.34 -6.08
CA PRO A 569 -5.49 0.46 -4.96
C PRO A 569 -6.74 1.27 -5.33
N ALA A 570 -7.52 1.69 -4.33
CA ALA A 570 -8.72 2.51 -4.54
C ALA A 570 -8.45 3.81 -5.31
N ARG A 571 -7.26 4.41 -5.12
CA ARG A 571 -6.83 5.62 -5.82
C ARG A 571 -6.90 5.50 -7.34
N ALA A 572 -6.75 4.30 -7.90
CA ALA A 572 -6.84 4.08 -9.35
C ALA A 572 -8.23 4.40 -9.93
N LEU A 573 -9.28 4.38 -9.10
CA LEU A 573 -10.65 4.74 -9.48
C LEU A 573 -11.04 6.17 -9.09
N VAL A 574 -10.34 6.75 -8.12
CA VAL A 574 -10.78 7.97 -7.42
C VAL A 574 -9.93 9.19 -7.77
N ALA A 575 -8.63 8.98 -8.02
CA ALA A 575 -7.72 10.07 -8.35
C ALA A 575 -8.07 10.67 -9.72
N LYS A 576 -8.15 12.01 -9.78
CA LYS A 576 -8.39 12.75 -11.02
C LYS A 576 -7.09 13.02 -11.79
N ASP A 577 -5.96 13.07 -11.09
CA ASP A 577 -4.65 13.36 -11.68
C ASP A 577 -4.05 12.10 -12.32
N SER A 578 -3.56 12.21 -13.57
CA SER A 578 -3.07 11.08 -14.37
C SER A 578 -1.80 10.44 -13.82
N ASP A 579 -0.90 11.24 -13.25
CA ASP A 579 0.51 10.88 -13.14
C ASP A 579 0.78 9.79 -12.09
N ASN A 580 -0.04 9.71 -11.05
CA ASN A 580 0.09 8.72 -9.97
C ASN A 580 -1.11 7.77 -9.86
N ARG A 581 -2.12 7.89 -10.73
CA ARG A 581 -3.35 7.09 -10.64
C ARG A 581 -3.09 5.60 -10.85
N LEU A 582 -2.16 5.27 -11.74
CA LEU A 582 -1.84 3.88 -12.11
C LEU A 582 -0.74 3.27 -11.23
N ASP A 583 -0.14 4.05 -10.33
CA ASP A 583 0.86 3.51 -9.40
C ASP A 583 0.21 2.42 -8.52
N GLY A 584 0.86 1.27 -8.43
CA GLY A 584 0.37 0.08 -7.74
C GLY A 584 -0.71 -0.73 -8.48
N VAL A 585 -1.02 -0.40 -9.75
CA VAL A 585 -1.85 -1.25 -10.61
C VAL A 585 -0.99 -2.37 -11.19
N ARG A 586 -1.39 -3.62 -10.96
CA ARG A 586 -0.70 -4.81 -11.43
C ARG A 586 -1.68 -5.73 -12.14
N THR A 587 -1.30 -6.22 -13.32
CA THR A 587 -2.05 -7.28 -14.01
C THR A 587 -1.15 -8.51 -14.16
N LEU A 588 -1.68 -9.64 -13.75
CA LEU A 588 -1.03 -10.94 -13.71
C LEU A 588 -1.75 -11.90 -14.64
N LEU A 589 -1.02 -12.65 -15.45
CA LEU A 589 -1.54 -13.83 -16.13
C LEU A 589 -1.21 -15.08 -15.30
N VAL A 590 -2.22 -15.70 -14.73
CA VAL A 590 -2.10 -16.98 -14.02
C VAL A 590 -2.41 -18.10 -14.99
N ARG A 591 -1.47 -19.02 -15.13
CA ARG A 591 -1.55 -20.16 -16.05
C ARG A 591 -0.90 -21.39 -15.44
N ASN A 592 -1.29 -22.58 -15.87
CA ASN A 592 -0.52 -23.77 -15.54
C ASN A 592 0.70 -23.86 -16.50
N ALA A 593 1.89 -23.54 -16.02
CA ALA A 593 3.14 -23.77 -16.77
C ALA A 593 4.11 -24.57 -15.90
N ASN A 594 4.81 -25.52 -16.53
CA ASN A 594 5.81 -26.34 -15.84
C ASN A 594 7.20 -25.69 -15.82
N ASP A 595 7.37 -24.53 -16.45
CA ASP A 595 8.67 -23.91 -16.69
C ASP A 595 8.68 -22.43 -16.28
N ALA A 596 9.47 -22.13 -15.25
CA ALA A 596 9.63 -20.79 -14.70
C ALA A 596 10.38 -19.85 -15.66
N TYR A 597 11.31 -20.37 -16.46
CA TYR A 597 12.11 -19.58 -17.40
C TYR A 597 11.24 -19.04 -18.53
N LEU A 598 10.44 -19.92 -19.12
CA LEU A 598 9.50 -19.58 -20.16
C LEU A 598 8.40 -18.62 -19.67
N THR A 599 8.06 -18.69 -18.38
CA THR A 599 7.11 -17.79 -17.73
C THR A 599 7.66 -16.36 -17.66
N ASP A 600 8.93 -16.18 -17.31
CA ASP A 600 9.58 -14.87 -17.30
C ASP A 600 9.70 -14.29 -18.71
N LEU A 601 10.09 -15.11 -19.69
CA LEU A 601 10.17 -14.70 -21.09
C LEU A 601 8.81 -14.19 -21.61
N CYS A 602 7.73 -14.91 -21.32
CA CYS A 602 6.37 -14.46 -21.65
C CYS A 602 6.01 -13.16 -20.90
N SER A 603 6.49 -12.99 -19.67
CA SER A 603 6.21 -11.81 -18.85
C SER A 603 6.82 -10.55 -19.46
N GLN A 604 8.11 -10.61 -19.78
CA GLN A 604 8.84 -9.53 -20.45
C GLN A 604 8.18 -9.20 -21.79
N ALA A 605 7.92 -10.21 -22.61
CA ALA A 605 7.40 -10.01 -23.95
C ALA A 605 5.98 -9.37 -23.95
N MET A 606 5.10 -9.76 -23.02
CA MET A 606 3.74 -9.22 -22.94
C MET A 606 3.66 -7.89 -22.16
N GLY A 607 4.72 -7.48 -21.46
CA GLY A 607 4.69 -6.34 -20.54
C GLY A 607 3.71 -6.55 -19.38
N MET A 608 3.41 -7.80 -19.02
CA MET A 608 2.58 -8.18 -17.88
C MET A 608 3.19 -9.41 -17.23
N GLN A 609 3.10 -9.52 -15.91
CA GLN A 609 3.72 -10.66 -15.23
C GLN A 609 2.89 -11.93 -15.42
N VAL A 610 3.56 -13.04 -15.73
CA VAL A 610 2.98 -14.37 -15.86
C VAL A 610 3.39 -15.19 -14.63
N MET A 611 2.47 -15.98 -14.09
CA MET A 611 2.71 -16.80 -12.90
C MET A 611 2.07 -18.19 -13.07
N THR A 612 2.72 -19.19 -12.50
CA THR A 612 2.28 -20.60 -12.54
C THR A 612 1.21 -20.92 -11.51
N ASP A 613 1.32 -20.27 -10.34
CA ASP A 613 0.38 -20.37 -9.23
C ASP A 613 0.07 -18.98 -8.68
N TYR A 614 -1.15 -18.80 -8.19
CA TYR A 614 -1.58 -17.57 -7.51
C TYR A 614 -2.35 -17.93 -6.24
N ASP A 615 -1.69 -17.77 -5.09
CA ASP A 615 -2.20 -18.08 -3.75
C ASP A 615 -3.24 -17.06 -3.23
N GLY A 616 -3.64 -16.08 -4.05
CA GLY A 616 -4.72 -15.17 -3.70
C GLY A 616 -6.09 -15.86 -3.70
N TRP A 617 -7.07 -15.20 -3.09
CA TRP A 617 -8.41 -15.68 -2.71
C TRP A 617 -9.36 -16.08 -3.89
N ILE A 618 -8.83 -16.63 -4.99
CA ILE A 618 -9.57 -17.05 -6.20
C ILE A 618 -10.63 -18.12 -5.89
N ALA A 619 -10.58 -18.76 -4.72
CA ALA A 619 -11.54 -19.77 -4.27
C ALA A 619 -13.01 -19.29 -4.13
N GLY A 620 -13.30 -17.99 -4.25
CA GLY A 620 -14.63 -17.44 -3.91
C GLY A 620 -15.50 -16.90 -5.06
N LEU A 621 -15.03 -16.79 -6.30
CA LEU A 621 -15.75 -16.03 -7.34
C LEU A 621 -16.46 -16.86 -8.43
N ASP A 622 -16.21 -18.17 -8.52
CA ASP A 622 -17.01 -19.05 -9.38
C ASP A 622 -17.04 -20.48 -8.80
N ASN A 623 -18.24 -21.02 -8.53
CA ASN A 623 -18.43 -22.44 -8.21
C ASN A 623 -18.18 -23.35 -9.45
N ARG A 624 -17.71 -22.78 -10.56
CA ARG A 624 -17.48 -23.45 -11.84
C ARG A 624 -16.01 -23.54 -12.23
N THR A 625 -15.10 -22.84 -11.56
CA THR A 625 -13.67 -23.13 -11.73
C THR A 625 -13.43 -24.50 -11.12
N PRO A 626 -12.98 -25.50 -11.90
CA PRO A 626 -12.55 -26.75 -11.31
C PRO A 626 -11.50 -26.37 -10.27
N ARG A 627 -11.65 -26.90 -9.04
CA ARG A 627 -10.53 -26.91 -8.10
C ARG A 627 -9.32 -27.34 -8.91
N VAL A 628 -8.29 -26.49 -8.99
CA VAL A 628 -6.94 -26.96 -9.30
C VAL A 628 -6.63 -27.90 -8.15
N ALA A 629 -7.08 -29.14 -8.30
CA ALA A 629 -6.69 -30.23 -7.45
C ALA A 629 -5.18 -30.26 -7.66
N SER A 630 -4.43 -29.88 -6.62
CA SER A 630 -3.03 -30.24 -6.51
C SER A 630 -2.90 -31.69 -6.99
N LEU A 631 -2.39 -31.89 -8.20
CA LEU A 631 -2.08 -33.22 -8.67
C LEU A 631 -1.02 -33.74 -7.69
N ARG A 632 -1.36 -34.85 -7.06
CA ARG A 632 -0.46 -35.61 -6.21
C ARG A 632 0.57 -36.32 -7.05
#